data_AF-A0A847WVA5-F1
#
_entry.id   AF-A0A847WVA5-F1
#
_cell.length_a   1.000
_cell.length_b   1.000
_cell.length_c   1.000
_cell.angle_alpha   90.00
_cell.angle_beta   90.00
_cell.angle_gamma   90.00
#
_symmetry.space_group_name_H-M   'P 1'
#
loop_
_entity.id
_entity.type
_entity.pdbx_description
1 polymer ?
#
loop_
_entity_poly.entity_id
_entity_poly.type
_entity_poly.pdbx_seq_one_letter_code
_entity_poly.pdbx_strand_id
1 'polypeptide(L)'
;MAWYLNYYSCGKCGYGWDDEWSNCNADECPKCGAQHCNPTRTDDLTFVVKQEGDAFIVYESPVDAVDDPNYVAVANCSNEQSAQEIVQQRSRRYWGSGITDSQTLGAG
;
A
#
# COMPACT_ATOMS: atom_id res chain seq x y z
N MET A 1 0.90 -10.62 1.66
CA MET A 1 2.23 -10.02 1.55
C MET A 1 1.89 -8.56 1.64
N ALA A 2 2.81 -7.70 2.08
CA ALA A 2 2.43 -6.30 1.94
C ALA A 2 2.20 -5.97 0.47
N TRP A 3 1.21 -5.13 0.19
CA TRP A 3 1.05 -4.52 -1.11
C TRP A 3 1.08 -3.01 -0.93
N TYR A 4 1.82 -2.31 -1.78
CA TYR A 4 2.10 -0.90 -1.59
C TYR A 4 1.93 -0.13 -2.89
N LEU A 5 1.42 1.09 -2.79
CA LEU A 5 1.52 2.09 -3.84
C LEU A 5 2.63 3.07 -3.46
N ASN A 6 3.74 3.00 -4.20
CA ASN A 6 4.93 3.80 -3.98
C ASN A 6 4.91 5.02 -4.90
N TYR A 7 5.21 6.20 -4.35
CA TYR A 7 5.28 7.45 -5.10
C TYR A 7 6.72 7.94 -5.16
N TYR A 8 7.24 8.13 -6.37
CA TYR A 8 8.62 8.46 -6.64
C TYR A 8 8.76 9.86 -7.24
N SER A 9 9.95 10.44 -7.05
CA SER A 9 10.36 11.67 -7.74
C SER A 9 11.82 11.54 -8.15
N CYS A 10 12.11 11.80 -9.43
CA CYS A 10 13.45 11.68 -9.95
C CYS A 10 14.29 12.91 -9.56
N GLY A 11 15.29 12.73 -8.70
CA GLY A 11 16.23 13.81 -8.35
C GLY A 11 17.05 14.35 -9.53
N LYS A 12 17.14 13.62 -10.64
CA LYS A 12 17.89 14.04 -11.86
C LYS A 12 17.05 14.88 -12.81
N CYS A 13 15.83 14.46 -13.13
CA CYS A 13 15.00 15.09 -14.17
C CYS A 13 13.68 15.69 -13.66
N GLY A 14 13.38 15.53 -12.37
CA GLY A 14 12.17 16.05 -11.71
C GLY A 14 10.87 15.33 -12.09
N TYR A 15 10.92 14.23 -12.85
CA TYR A 15 9.74 13.45 -13.19
C TYR A 15 9.22 12.69 -11.97
N GLY A 16 7.91 12.79 -11.71
CA GLY A 16 7.22 11.98 -10.70
C GLY A 16 6.46 10.84 -11.34
N TRP A 17 6.41 9.69 -10.65
CA TRP A 17 5.62 8.53 -11.03
C TRP A 17 5.22 7.75 -9.78
N ASP A 18 4.29 6.84 -9.96
CA ASP A 18 3.86 5.90 -8.95
C ASP A 18 3.94 4.47 -9.50
N ASP A 19 4.15 3.51 -8.61
CA ASP A 19 4.17 2.10 -8.95
C ASP A 19 3.64 1.25 -7.79
N GLU A 20 2.92 0.18 -8.14
CA GLU A 20 2.38 -0.77 -7.18
C GLU A 20 3.29 -1.99 -7.08
N TRP A 21 3.74 -2.32 -5.86
CA TRP A 21 4.62 -3.47 -5.68
C TRP A 21 4.50 -4.09 -4.28
N SER A 22 4.95 -5.34 -4.16
CA SER A 22 4.95 -6.07 -2.88
C SER A 22 6.03 -5.59 -1.89
N ASN A 23 6.72 -4.48 -2.18
CA ASN A 23 7.77 -3.88 -1.34
C ASN A 23 7.88 -2.35 -1.60
N CYS A 24 8.67 -1.65 -0.79
CA CYS A 24 8.90 -0.20 -0.89
C CYS A 24 10.30 0.15 -1.41
N ASN A 25 10.83 -0.63 -2.36
CA ASN A 25 12.22 -0.47 -2.80
C ASN A 25 12.40 0.68 -3.80
N ALA A 26 13.67 1.05 -3.99
CA ALA A 26 14.07 2.03 -4.99
C ALA A 26 13.82 1.52 -6.41
N ASP A 27 13.47 2.43 -7.31
CA ASP A 27 13.12 2.15 -8.69
C ASP A 27 14.00 2.93 -9.70
N GLU A 28 13.91 2.57 -10.97
CA GLU A 28 14.51 3.29 -12.10
C GLU A 28 13.52 4.31 -12.69
N CYS A 29 13.97 5.55 -12.84
CA CYS A 29 13.15 6.59 -13.43
C CYS A 29 12.78 6.26 -14.89
N PRO A 30 11.49 6.09 -15.22
CA PRO A 30 11.05 5.63 -16.55
C PRO A 30 11.31 6.67 -17.65
N LYS A 31 11.58 7.94 -17.27
CA LYS A 31 11.83 9.03 -18.22
C LYS A 31 13.30 9.16 -18.61
N CYS A 32 14.24 8.94 -17.69
CA CYS A 32 15.65 9.26 -17.92
C CYS A 32 16.63 8.14 -17.52
N GLY A 33 16.14 7.00 -17.03
CA GLY A 33 16.94 5.86 -16.61
C GLY A 33 17.78 6.12 -15.35
N ALA A 34 17.44 7.14 -14.56
CA ALA A 34 18.12 7.38 -13.28
C ALA A 34 17.72 6.29 -12.29
N GLN A 35 18.70 5.50 -11.84
CA GLN A 35 18.50 4.39 -10.92
C GLN A 35 18.45 4.85 -9.45
N HIS A 36 18.04 3.95 -8.57
CA HIS A 36 18.01 4.14 -7.12
C HIS A 36 17.12 5.30 -6.66
N CYS A 37 16.01 5.54 -7.36
CA CYS A 37 15.01 6.50 -6.92
C CYS A 37 14.18 5.87 -5.80
N ASN A 38 14.46 6.24 -4.54
CA ASN A 38 13.65 5.80 -3.41
C ASN A 38 12.24 6.42 -3.46
N PRO A 39 11.21 5.72 -2.95
CA PRO A 39 9.89 6.32 -2.82
C PRO A 39 9.93 7.50 -1.85
N THR A 40 9.24 8.56 -2.22
CA THR A 40 9.02 9.76 -1.41
C THR A 40 7.83 9.60 -0.45
N ARG A 41 6.87 8.74 -0.81
CA ARG A 41 5.73 8.32 0.01
C ARG A 41 5.36 6.90 -0.39
N THR A 42 4.84 6.14 0.55
CA THR A 42 4.25 4.83 0.29
C THR A 42 2.92 4.72 1.00
N ASP A 43 1.88 4.31 0.27
CA ASP A 43 0.58 3.99 0.84
C ASP A 43 0.49 2.45 1.01
N ASP A 44 0.07 1.97 2.18
CA ASP A 44 -0.17 0.54 2.44
C ASP A 44 -1.52 0.13 1.87
N LEU A 45 -1.47 -0.72 0.84
CA LEU A 45 -2.62 -1.29 0.14
C LEU A 45 -2.78 -2.79 0.44
N THR A 46 -2.12 -3.31 1.49
CA THR A 46 -2.25 -4.72 1.91
C THR A 46 -3.70 -5.08 2.19
N PHE A 47 -4.45 -4.11 2.75
CA PHE A 47 -5.89 -4.22 2.97
C PHE A 47 -6.60 -3.05 2.30
N VAL A 48 -7.66 -3.34 1.54
CA VAL A 48 -8.50 -2.31 0.93
C VAL A 48 -9.96 -2.55 1.25
N VAL A 49 -10.69 -1.47 1.54
CA VAL A 49 -12.14 -1.50 1.73
C VAL A 49 -12.80 -1.04 0.44
N LYS A 50 -13.70 -1.86 -0.12
CA LYS A 50 -14.51 -1.48 -1.29
C LYS A 50 -15.98 -1.54 -0.92
N GLN A 51 -16.74 -0.52 -1.31
CA GLN A 51 -18.19 -0.55 -1.20
C GLN A 51 -18.77 -1.31 -2.39
N GLU A 52 -19.56 -2.35 -2.11
CA GLU A 52 -20.25 -3.15 -3.11
C GLU A 52 -21.74 -3.21 -2.75
N GLY A 53 -22.55 -2.36 -3.43
CA GLY A 53 -23.94 -2.13 -3.05
C GLY A 53 -24.04 -1.50 -1.65
N ASP A 54 -24.80 -2.15 -0.77
CA ASP A 54 -24.99 -1.72 0.63
C ASP A 54 -23.95 -2.31 1.60
N ALA A 55 -22.99 -3.10 1.08
CA ALA A 55 -21.96 -3.76 1.87
C ALA A 55 -20.59 -3.10 1.67
N PHE A 56 -19.73 -3.25 2.68
CA PHE A 56 -18.33 -2.87 2.67
C PHE A 56 -17.49 -4.14 2.77
N ILE A 57 -16.78 -4.47 1.69
CA ILE A 57 -15.96 -5.67 1.58
C ILE A 57 -14.51 -5.30 1.92
N VAL A 58 -13.93 -6.03 2.86
CA VAL A 58 -12.50 -5.94 3.15
C VAL A 58 -11.79 -6.96 2.29
N TYR A 59 -10.89 -6.48 1.45
CA TYR A 59 -9.99 -7.28 0.65
C TYR A 59 -8.58 -7.28 1.24
N GLU A 60 -7.87 -8.37 1.07
CA GLU A 60 -6.49 -8.56 1.53
C GLU A 60 -5.61 -9.11 0.41
N SER A 61 -4.40 -8.58 0.30
CA SER A 61 -3.35 -9.17 -0.54
C SER A 61 -2.67 -10.35 0.18
N PRO A 62 -2.71 -11.57 -0.38
CA PRO A 62 -2.21 -12.77 0.28
C PRO A 62 -0.68 -12.79 0.36
N VAL A 63 -0.12 -13.55 1.33
CA VAL A 63 1.33 -13.66 1.65
C VAL A 63 2.24 -14.08 0.51
N ASP A 64 1.68 -14.63 -0.55
CA ASP A 64 2.35 -15.09 -1.76
C ASP A 64 2.15 -14.17 -2.96
N ALA A 65 1.51 -13.01 -2.80
CA ALA A 65 1.47 -11.97 -3.84
C ALA A 65 2.89 -11.46 -4.15
N VAL A 66 3.22 -11.43 -5.44
CA VAL A 66 4.53 -10.99 -5.96
C VAL A 66 4.35 -9.93 -7.05
N ASP A 67 3.71 -10.28 -8.16
CA ASP A 67 3.57 -9.39 -9.34
C ASP A 67 2.18 -8.71 -9.43
N ASP A 68 1.19 -9.19 -8.68
CA ASP A 68 -0.19 -8.66 -8.61
C ASP A 68 -0.71 -8.79 -7.17
N PRO A 69 -1.54 -7.85 -6.68
CA PRO A 69 -2.04 -7.89 -5.32
C PRO A 69 -2.89 -9.12 -5.01
N ASN A 70 -3.50 -9.77 -6.00
CA ASN A 70 -4.34 -10.97 -5.86
C ASN A 70 -5.36 -10.87 -4.72
N TYR A 71 -6.03 -9.71 -4.63
CA TYR A 71 -6.95 -9.39 -3.53
C TYR A 71 -8.02 -10.45 -3.30
N VAL A 72 -8.10 -10.95 -2.07
CA VAL A 72 -9.14 -11.90 -1.62
C VAL A 72 -10.08 -11.23 -0.61
N ALA A 73 -11.38 -11.46 -0.74
CA ALA A 73 -12.35 -10.97 0.22
C ALA A 73 -12.20 -11.72 1.55
N VAL A 74 -11.97 -10.99 2.65
CA VAL A 74 -11.75 -11.56 3.99
C VAL A 74 -12.81 -11.15 5.00
N ALA A 75 -13.61 -10.13 4.70
CA ALA A 75 -14.79 -9.76 5.48
C ALA A 75 -15.84 -9.04 4.64
N ASN A 76 -17.10 -9.15 5.05
CA ASN A 76 -18.22 -8.39 4.54
C ASN A 76 -18.89 -7.68 5.72
N CYS A 77 -18.97 -6.36 5.66
CA CYS A 77 -19.50 -5.50 6.71
C CYS A 77 -20.70 -4.71 6.21
N SER A 78 -21.63 -4.39 7.10
CA SER A 78 -22.80 -3.55 6.78
C SER A 78 -22.50 -2.04 6.80
N ASN A 79 -21.32 -1.63 7.25
CA ASN A 79 -20.90 -0.23 7.32
C ASN A 79 -19.38 -0.10 7.24
N GLU A 80 -18.92 1.08 6.84
CA GLU A 80 -17.50 1.39 6.66
C GLU A 80 -16.70 1.28 7.95
N GLN A 81 -17.25 1.76 9.07
CA GLN A 81 -16.55 1.78 10.37
C GLN A 81 -16.16 0.37 10.80
N SER A 82 -17.06 -0.61 10.68
CA SER A 82 -16.76 -2.02 10.97
C SER A 82 -15.73 -2.61 10.01
N ALA A 83 -15.74 -2.23 8.73
CA ALA A 83 -14.70 -2.66 7.79
C ALA A 83 -13.32 -2.11 8.17
N GLN A 84 -13.25 -0.83 8.56
CA GLN A 84 -12.02 -0.18 9.03
C GLN A 84 -11.49 -0.82 10.32
N GLU A 85 -12.35 -1.21 11.25
CA GLU A 85 -11.95 -1.93 12.46
C GLU A 85 -11.32 -3.29 12.14
N ILE A 86 -11.85 -4.01 11.15
CA ILE A 86 -11.25 -5.26 10.66
C ILE A 86 -9.88 -5.00 10.05
N VAL A 87 -9.73 -3.98 9.21
CA VAL A 87 -8.43 -3.58 8.65
C VAL A 87 -7.41 -3.32 9.77
N GLN A 88 -7.78 -2.57 10.81
CA GLN A 88 -6.90 -2.30 11.95
C GLN A 88 -6.54 -3.59 12.72
N GLN A 89 -7.50 -4.47 12.95
CA GLN A 89 -7.25 -5.75 13.63
C GLN A 89 -6.29 -6.64 12.85
N ARG A 90 -6.47 -6.75 11.53
CA ARG A 90 -5.62 -7.57 10.66
C ARG A 90 -4.24 -6.95 10.51
N SER A 91 -4.14 -5.64 10.32
CA SER A 91 -2.86 -4.92 10.27
C SER A 91 -2.02 -5.16 11.52
N ARG A 92 -2.63 -5.11 12.72
CA ARG A 92 -1.94 -5.45 13.97
C ARG A 92 -1.41 -6.89 14.01
N ARG A 93 -2.05 -7.84 13.34
CA ARG A 93 -1.60 -9.24 13.26
C ARG A 93 -0.40 -9.39 12.34
N TYR A 94 -0.35 -8.65 11.24
CA TYR A 94 0.74 -8.70 10.27
C TYR A 94 1.97 -7.92 10.72
N TRP A 95 1.76 -6.72 11.28
CA TRP A 95 2.84 -5.77 11.58
C TRP A 95 3.15 -5.62 13.08
N GLY A 96 2.41 -6.31 13.97
CA GLY A 96 2.42 -6.05 15.41
C GLY A 96 1.70 -4.74 15.76
N SER A 97 1.59 -4.39 17.05
CA SER A 97 0.91 -3.18 17.55
C SER A 97 1.59 -1.84 17.18
N GLY A 98 2.24 -1.72 16.02
CA GLY A 98 3.10 -0.59 15.70
C GLY A 98 3.11 -0.18 14.24
N ILE A 99 1.96 0.23 13.69
CA ILE A 99 1.90 1.30 12.68
C ILE A 99 0.65 2.12 12.97
N THR A 100 0.79 3.13 13.84
CA THR A 100 -0.10 4.29 13.87
C THR A 100 0.56 5.35 13.00
N ASP A 101 -0.16 5.80 11.98
CA ASP A 101 0.07 7.03 11.20
C ASP A 101 1.46 7.26 10.59
N SER A 102 1.49 7.21 9.25
CA SER A 102 2.24 8.13 8.40
C SER A 102 3.62 8.56 8.92
N GLN A 103 4.60 7.66 8.92
CA GLN A 103 5.99 8.09 9.01
C GLN A 103 6.38 8.76 7.70
N THR A 104 6.28 10.09 7.73
CA THR A 104 7.01 10.99 6.84
C THR A 104 8.50 10.66 7.00
N LEU A 105 9.08 9.92 6.05
CA LEU A 105 10.53 9.81 5.93
C LEU A 105 11.03 11.15 5.35
N GLY A 106 11.91 11.80 6.10
CA GLY A 106 12.17 13.23 6.02
C GLY A 106 13.09 13.72 4.89
N ALA A 107 13.29 15.02 4.91
CA ALA A 107 14.54 15.71 4.59
C ALA A 107 14.67 16.83 5.65
N GLY A 108 15.76 16.98 6.39
CA GLY A 108 17.14 17.04 5.90
C GLY A 108 17.51 18.51 5.76
#